data_AF-A0A8T4FQK4-F1
#
_entry.id   AF-A0A8T4FQK4-F1
#
_cell.length_a   1.000
_cell.length_b   1.000
_cell.length_c   1.000
_cell.angle_alpha   90.00
_cell.angle_beta   90.00
_cell.angle_gamma   90.00
#
_symmetry.space_group_name_H-M   'P 1'
#
loop_
_entity.id
_entity.type
_entity.pdbx_description
1 polymer ?
#
loop_
_entity_poly.entity_id
_entity_poly.type
_entity_poly.pdbx_seq_one_letter_code
_entity_poly.pdbx_strand_id
1 'polypeptide(L)'
;MRGMHFRARAPLRIGLAGGGTDVDPYATEKGGVVFNTTINKFAYCTVVPTDDHAMSVHSSEYGDSRVDLGSGPLPLDGNTSLANVVANHFDIKDGFSMTLESEAPPGSGLGGSSTVIVSIISAVCKWLDKRMSGKDLAKLAYDLERKELGLKGGRQDQYAAVYGGFNIMRFKGDDVTIDSVPVAQDVVNELQARTLLCYTGKSRESADVIDSQVKAYEKGSNEKALDASKKIALDMAKAVEKGDITEAGEL
;
A
#
# COMPACT_ATOMS: atom_id res chain seq x y z
N MET A 1 18.08 -6.39 -25.37
CA MET A 1 17.45 -5.52 -24.35
C MET A 1 18.46 -4.75 -23.47
N ARG A 2 19.77 -4.74 -23.78
CA ARG A 2 20.75 -3.97 -22.98
C ARG A 2 20.39 -2.48 -22.93
N GLY A 3 20.44 -1.90 -21.73
CA GLY A 3 20.18 -0.47 -21.48
C GLY A 3 18.70 -0.09 -21.43
N MET A 4 17.77 -1.04 -21.49
CA MET A 4 16.35 -0.74 -21.28
C MET A 4 16.04 -0.66 -19.78
N HIS A 5 15.44 0.45 -19.37
CA HIS A 5 15.02 0.68 -17.99
C HIS A 5 13.49 0.58 -17.90
N PHE A 6 13.00 -0.36 -17.07
CA PHE A 6 11.58 -0.49 -16.78
C PHE A 6 11.29 0.20 -15.45
N ARG A 7 10.62 1.34 -15.52
CA ARG A 7 10.35 2.18 -14.36
C ARG A 7 8.87 2.23 -14.06
N ALA A 8 8.54 2.13 -12.78
CA ALA A 8 7.22 2.38 -12.25
C ALA A 8 7.34 3.23 -10.99
N ARG A 9 6.29 4.01 -10.71
CA ARG A 9 6.10 4.69 -9.44
C ARG A 9 4.67 4.48 -8.98
N ALA A 10 4.46 4.45 -7.68
CA ALA A 10 3.14 4.42 -7.06
C ALA A 10 3.06 5.51 -5.99
N PRO A 11 1.94 6.26 -5.90
CA PRO A 11 1.79 7.31 -4.91
C PRO A 11 1.57 6.73 -3.51
N LEU A 12 2.18 7.39 -2.52
CA LEU A 12 1.88 7.20 -1.11
C LEU A 12 0.52 7.82 -0.76
N ARG A 13 0.00 7.48 0.42
CA ARG A 13 -1.35 7.85 0.83
C ARG A 13 -1.46 8.32 2.26
N ILE A 14 -2.44 9.17 2.52
CA ILE A 14 -2.92 9.54 3.85
C ILE A 14 -4.26 8.84 4.07
N GLY A 15 -4.39 8.11 5.18
CA GLY A 15 -5.68 7.62 5.66
C GLY A 15 -6.39 8.77 6.36
N LEU A 16 -7.55 9.19 5.85
CA LEU A 16 -8.33 10.29 6.42
C LEU A 16 -9.24 9.78 7.54
N ALA A 17 -9.92 8.65 7.31
CA ALA A 17 -10.80 8.04 8.29
C ALA A 17 -11.01 6.54 8.05
N GLY A 18 -11.48 5.83 9.08
CA GLY A 18 -11.86 4.41 8.98
C GLY A 18 -10.69 3.41 9.07
N GLY A 19 -9.46 3.89 9.24
CA GLY A 19 -8.28 3.04 9.36
C GLY A 19 -8.44 1.98 10.46
N GLY A 20 -8.00 0.76 10.17
CA GLY A 20 -8.16 -0.39 11.05
C GLY A 20 -9.44 -1.18 10.79
N THR A 21 -10.49 -0.58 10.23
CA THR A 21 -11.70 -1.33 9.86
C THR A 21 -11.47 -2.24 8.64
N ASP A 22 -10.38 -2.03 7.90
CA ASP A 22 -9.92 -2.83 6.76
C ASP A 22 -9.11 -4.08 7.16
N VAL A 23 -9.04 -4.37 8.46
CA VAL A 23 -8.30 -5.50 9.02
C VAL A 23 -9.28 -6.59 9.49
N ASP A 24 -8.93 -7.85 9.24
CA ASP A 24 -9.68 -9.00 9.75
C ASP A 24 -9.44 -9.25 11.24
N PRO A 25 -10.46 -9.72 11.99
CA PRO A 25 -11.75 -10.24 11.49
C PRO A 25 -12.85 -9.18 11.31
N TYR A 26 -12.66 -7.92 11.75
CA TYR A 26 -13.68 -6.87 11.63
C TYR A 26 -14.14 -6.67 10.17
N ALA A 27 -13.21 -6.56 9.23
CA ALA A 27 -13.52 -6.36 7.81
C ALA A 27 -14.39 -7.50 7.25
N THR A 28 -14.09 -8.74 7.62
CA THR A 28 -14.86 -9.91 7.19
C THR A 28 -16.24 -9.99 7.86
N GLU A 29 -16.33 -9.72 9.16
CA GLU A 29 -17.57 -9.91 9.92
C GLU A 29 -18.56 -8.76 9.80
N LYS A 30 -18.06 -7.51 9.81
CA LYS A 30 -18.89 -6.29 9.87
C LYS A 30 -18.84 -5.48 8.58
N GLY A 31 -17.89 -5.77 7.71
CA GLY A 31 -17.57 -4.97 6.54
C GLY A 31 -16.79 -3.71 6.93
N GLY A 32 -15.56 -3.58 6.46
CA GLY A 32 -14.70 -2.43 6.67
C GLY A 32 -15.02 -1.26 5.75
N VAL A 33 -14.72 -0.02 6.19
CA VAL A 33 -14.76 1.16 5.34
C VAL A 33 -13.62 2.09 5.67
N VAL A 34 -12.83 2.47 4.66
CA VAL A 34 -11.77 3.46 4.78
C VAL A 34 -12.01 4.58 3.79
N PHE A 35 -11.75 5.82 4.21
CA PHE A 35 -11.64 6.97 3.32
C PHE A 35 -10.19 7.44 3.32
N ASN A 36 -9.56 7.47 2.14
CA ASN A 36 -8.16 7.86 1.99
C ASN A 36 -7.93 8.71 0.74
N THR A 37 -6.76 9.34 0.69
CA THR A 37 -6.28 10.02 -0.51
C THR A 37 -4.80 9.80 -0.73
N THR A 38 -4.39 9.74 -2.00
CA THR A 38 -2.97 9.77 -2.35
C THR A 38 -2.38 11.18 -2.29
N ILE A 39 -1.07 11.27 -2.09
CA ILE A 39 -0.33 12.54 -2.02
C ILE A 39 0.78 12.63 -3.07
N ASN A 40 1.43 13.80 -3.17
CA ASN A 40 2.55 14.07 -4.08
C ASN A 40 3.89 13.48 -3.59
N LYS A 41 3.86 12.29 -3.01
CA LYS A 41 5.01 11.51 -2.57
C LYS A 41 4.87 10.10 -3.09
N PHE A 42 5.96 9.47 -3.51
CA PHE A 42 5.89 8.21 -4.23
C PHE A 42 6.93 7.20 -3.74
N ALA A 43 6.65 5.93 -4.02
CA ALA A 43 7.65 4.88 -4.09
C ALA A 43 7.97 4.56 -5.55
N TYR A 44 9.22 4.22 -5.83
CA TYR A 44 9.76 4.01 -7.17
C TYR A 44 10.44 2.65 -7.24
N CYS A 45 10.27 2.00 -8.39
CA CYS A 45 11.02 0.81 -8.76
C CYS A 45 11.56 0.96 -10.18
N THR A 46 12.85 0.67 -10.34
CA THR A 46 13.52 0.57 -11.64
C THR A 46 14.09 -0.83 -11.80
N VAL A 47 13.71 -1.54 -12.86
CA VAL A 47 14.27 -2.83 -13.24
C VAL A 47 15.13 -2.67 -14.50
N VAL A 48 16.33 -3.22 -14.48
CA VAL A 48 17.26 -3.26 -15.61
C VAL A 48 17.72 -4.71 -15.82
N PRO A 49 17.37 -5.36 -16.94
CA PRO A 49 17.80 -6.72 -17.22
C PRO A 49 19.32 -6.81 -17.39
N THR A 50 19.89 -7.91 -16.92
CA THR A 50 21.32 -8.22 -16.99
C THR A 50 21.54 -9.56 -17.70
N ASP A 51 22.78 -9.81 -18.11
CA ASP A 51 23.14 -11.05 -18.83
C ASP A 51 23.62 -12.18 -17.87
N ASP A 52 23.55 -11.94 -16.55
CA ASP A 52 23.84 -12.95 -15.53
C ASP A 52 22.56 -13.66 -15.07
N HIS A 53 22.66 -14.56 -14.10
CA HIS A 53 21.52 -15.28 -13.50
C HIS A 53 21.30 -14.87 -12.05
N ALA A 54 21.44 -13.56 -11.77
CA ALA A 54 21.33 -13.02 -10.43
C ALA A 54 20.34 -11.86 -10.38
N MET A 55 19.66 -11.73 -9.24
CA MET A 55 18.94 -10.51 -8.89
C MET A 55 19.82 -9.67 -7.98
N SER A 56 20.09 -8.43 -8.37
CA SER A 56 20.69 -7.41 -7.53
C SER A 56 19.64 -6.40 -7.10
N VAL A 57 19.50 -6.14 -5.80
CA VAL A 57 18.56 -5.14 -5.27
C VAL A 57 19.36 -4.02 -4.62
N HIS A 58 19.10 -2.79 -5.03
CA HIS A 58 19.63 -1.56 -4.45
C HIS A 58 18.48 -0.82 -3.77
N SER A 59 18.49 -0.73 -2.45
CA SER A 59 17.45 -0.05 -1.67
C SER A 59 18.02 1.17 -0.94
N SER A 60 17.36 2.32 -1.09
CA SER A 60 17.74 3.55 -0.35
C SER A 60 17.68 3.36 1.16
N GLU A 61 16.78 2.49 1.64
CA GLU A 61 16.52 2.28 3.06
C GLU A 61 17.26 1.07 3.63
N TYR A 62 17.45 0.02 2.82
CA TYR A 62 17.90 -1.28 3.30
C TYR A 62 19.25 -1.74 2.72
N GLY A 63 19.88 -0.90 1.89
CA GLY A 63 21.16 -1.18 1.27
C GLY A 63 21.09 -2.15 0.09
N ASP A 64 22.25 -2.69 -0.26
CA ASP A 64 22.42 -3.54 -1.44
C ASP A 64 22.34 -5.02 -1.08
N SER A 65 21.70 -5.80 -1.95
CA SER A 65 21.69 -7.27 -1.89
C SER A 65 21.90 -7.88 -3.27
N ARG A 66 22.35 -9.13 -3.29
CA ARG A 66 22.49 -9.91 -4.51
C ARG A 66 22.25 -11.38 -4.23
N VAL A 67 21.38 -12.00 -5.02
CA VAL A 67 20.99 -13.41 -4.89
C VAL A 67 21.01 -14.10 -6.26
N ASP A 68 21.33 -15.38 -6.28
CA ASP A 68 21.32 -16.22 -7.48
C ASP A 68 19.89 -16.71 -7.77
N LEU A 69 19.45 -16.64 -9.03
CA LEU A 69 18.10 -17.02 -9.48
C LEU A 69 17.99 -18.48 -9.94
N GLY A 70 19.12 -19.19 -10.06
CA GLY A 70 19.20 -20.59 -10.49
C GLY A 70 19.07 -21.61 -9.35
N SER A 71 19.10 -21.17 -8.09
CA SER A 71 19.20 -22.04 -6.91
C SER A 71 17.84 -22.44 -6.28
N GLY A 72 16.72 -22.16 -6.96
CA GLY A 72 15.37 -22.40 -6.45
C GLY A 72 14.65 -21.12 -5.99
N PRO A 73 13.54 -21.23 -5.23
CA PRO A 73 12.83 -20.07 -4.72
C PRO A 73 13.70 -19.21 -3.82
N LEU A 74 13.63 -17.89 -4.00
CA LEU A 74 14.34 -16.94 -3.18
C LEU A 74 13.78 -16.90 -1.74
N PRO A 75 14.63 -16.65 -0.74
CA PRO A 75 14.21 -16.51 0.66
C PRO A 75 13.20 -15.37 0.82
N LEU A 76 12.17 -15.58 1.64
CA LEU A 76 11.11 -14.61 1.90
C LEU A 76 11.31 -13.83 3.21
N ASP A 77 12.47 -13.97 3.84
CA ASP A 77 12.87 -13.28 5.05
C ASP A 77 13.86 -12.13 4.78
N GLY A 78 13.91 -11.19 5.71
CA GLY A 78 14.84 -10.06 5.67
C GLY A 78 14.42 -8.91 4.75
N ASN A 79 15.41 -8.06 4.46
CA ASN A 79 15.22 -6.72 3.91
C ASN A 79 14.82 -6.66 2.43
N THR A 80 14.91 -7.78 1.71
CA THR A 80 14.58 -7.86 0.27
C THR A 80 13.38 -8.73 -0.02
N SER A 81 12.67 -9.17 1.02
CA SER A 81 11.50 -10.04 0.94
C SER A 81 10.44 -9.56 -0.07
N LEU A 82 10.17 -8.25 -0.15
CA LEU A 82 9.24 -7.67 -1.14
C LEU A 82 9.70 -7.88 -2.59
N ALA A 83 11.00 -7.78 -2.88
CA ALA A 83 11.53 -8.05 -4.22
C ALA A 83 11.54 -9.55 -4.50
N ASN A 84 11.96 -10.35 -3.52
CA ASN A 84 12.08 -11.80 -3.62
C ASN A 84 10.72 -12.47 -3.88
N VAL A 85 9.66 -12.05 -3.17
CA VAL A 85 8.32 -12.62 -3.35
C VAL A 85 7.77 -12.33 -4.75
N VAL A 86 8.02 -11.14 -5.29
CA VAL A 86 7.58 -10.80 -6.66
C VAL A 86 8.37 -11.58 -7.70
N ALA A 87 9.69 -11.70 -7.53
CA ALA A 87 10.54 -12.49 -8.43
C ALA A 87 10.14 -13.98 -8.42
N ASN A 88 9.84 -14.54 -7.24
CA ASN A 88 9.32 -15.91 -7.10
C ASN A 88 7.96 -16.07 -7.76
N HIS A 89 7.02 -15.14 -7.55
CA HIS A 89 5.67 -15.20 -8.12
C HIS A 89 5.69 -15.25 -9.66
N PHE A 90 6.56 -14.45 -10.29
CA PHE A 90 6.71 -14.42 -11.74
C PHE A 90 7.71 -15.46 -12.29
N ASP A 91 8.27 -16.31 -11.42
CA ASP A 91 9.30 -17.31 -11.74
C ASP A 91 10.45 -16.75 -12.59
N ILE A 92 10.96 -15.58 -12.20
CA ILE A 92 12.01 -14.89 -12.98
C ILE A 92 13.33 -15.64 -12.85
N LYS A 93 13.90 -16.05 -14.00
CA LYS A 93 15.22 -16.72 -14.09
C LYS A 93 16.30 -15.89 -14.79
N ASP A 94 15.88 -14.92 -15.59
CA ASP A 94 16.80 -13.96 -16.21
C ASP A 94 17.36 -13.01 -15.15
N GLY A 95 18.65 -12.67 -15.26
CA GLY A 95 19.26 -11.71 -14.35
C GLY A 95 18.67 -10.31 -14.49
N PHE A 96 18.62 -9.60 -13.38
CA PHE A 96 18.26 -8.18 -13.38
C PHE A 96 18.80 -7.45 -12.15
N SER A 97 18.98 -6.14 -12.29
CA SER A 97 19.12 -5.22 -11.16
C SER A 97 17.82 -4.47 -10.91
N MET A 98 17.45 -4.31 -9.64
CA MET A 98 16.29 -3.58 -9.16
C MET A 98 16.75 -2.45 -8.25
N THR A 99 16.32 -1.22 -8.53
CA THR A 99 16.52 -0.06 -7.63
C THR A 99 15.19 0.32 -7.01
N LEU A 100 15.15 0.40 -5.68
CA LEU A 100 13.99 0.73 -4.86
C LEU A 100 14.25 2.03 -4.10
N GLU A 101 13.34 2.99 -4.27
CA GLU A 101 13.42 4.31 -3.62
C GLU A 101 12.03 4.70 -3.08
N SER A 102 11.99 5.36 -1.93
CA SER A 102 10.75 5.89 -1.33
C SER A 102 10.98 7.31 -0.84
N GLU A 103 10.08 8.23 -1.15
CA GLU A 103 10.12 9.60 -0.63
C GLU A 103 9.66 9.73 0.83
N ALA A 104 9.24 8.63 1.44
CA ALA A 104 8.94 8.57 2.87
C ALA A 104 9.69 7.41 3.53
N PRO A 105 10.22 7.62 4.75
CA PRO A 105 10.91 6.58 5.47
C PRO A 105 9.95 5.44 5.86
N PRO A 106 10.48 4.21 6.09
CA PRO A 106 9.73 3.10 6.65
C PRO A 106 9.03 3.49 7.95
N GLY A 107 7.80 3.02 8.15
CA GLY A 107 7.03 3.31 9.37
C GLY A 107 6.50 4.74 9.49
N SER A 108 6.59 5.56 8.43
CA SER A 108 6.01 6.92 8.37
C SER A 108 4.48 6.97 8.46
N GLY A 109 3.80 5.83 8.39
CA GLY A 109 2.34 5.75 8.36
C GLY A 109 1.73 6.12 7.01
N LEU A 110 2.52 6.26 5.95
CA LEU A 110 2.08 6.68 4.60
C LEU A 110 1.85 5.52 3.61
N GLY A 111 1.84 4.28 4.08
CA GLY A 111 1.60 3.08 3.25
C GLY A 111 2.85 2.66 2.45
N GLY A 112 4.04 3.00 2.95
CA GLY A 112 5.32 2.83 2.24
C GLY A 112 5.57 1.41 1.71
N SER A 113 5.54 0.39 2.58
CA SER A 113 5.78 -1.02 2.20
C SER A 113 4.85 -1.48 1.06
N SER A 114 3.55 -1.32 1.25
CA SER A 114 2.53 -1.71 0.28
C SER A 114 2.60 -0.90 -1.02
N THR A 115 3.08 0.35 -0.97
CA THR A 115 3.30 1.16 -2.18
C THR A 115 4.56 0.71 -2.92
N VAL A 116 5.62 0.33 -2.20
CA VAL A 116 6.84 -0.25 -2.78
C VAL A 116 6.51 -1.53 -3.54
N ILE A 117 5.79 -2.49 -2.95
CA ILE A 117 5.47 -3.75 -3.64
C ILE A 117 4.59 -3.51 -4.89
N VAL A 118 3.66 -2.55 -4.85
CA VAL A 118 2.89 -2.15 -6.05
C VAL A 118 3.80 -1.61 -7.16
N SER A 119 4.79 -0.78 -6.81
CA SER A 119 5.78 -0.27 -7.77
C SER A 119 6.66 -1.39 -8.36
N ILE A 120 7.05 -2.38 -7.55
CA ILE A 120 7.83 -3.54 -7.98
C ILE A 120 7.03 -4.37 -8.99
N ILE A 121 5.82 -4.78 -8.64
CA ILE A 121 4.96 -5.57 -9.52
C ILE A 121 4.71 -4.82 -10.83
N SER A 122 4.47 -3.51 -10.78
CA SER A 122 4.25 -2.68 -11.96
C SER A 122 5.47 -2.63 -12.89
N ALA A 123 6.68 -2.45 -12.34
CA ALA A 123 7.91 -2.44 -13.12
C ALA A 123 8.22 -3.81 -13.73
N VAL A 124 8.03 -4.89 -12.95
CA VAL A 124 8.22 -6.27 -13.41
C VAL A 124 7.21 -6.65 -14.49
N CYS A 125 5.93 -6.31 -14.33
CA CYS A 125 4.92 -6.56 -15.36
C CYS A 125 5.26 -5.84 -16.66
N LYS A 126 5.75 -4.60 -16.58
CA LYS A 126 6.20 -3.84 -17.75
C LYS A 126 7.42 -4.49 -18.42
N TRP A 127 8.35 -5.03 -17.64
CA TRP A 127 9.50 -5.76 -18.17
C TRP A 127 9.08 -7.05 -18.88
N LEU A 128 8.18 -7.81 -18.26
CA LEU A 128 7.69 -9.10 -18.78
C LEU A 128 6.57 -8.97 -19.82
N ASP A 129 6.25 -7.75 -20.26
CA ASP A 129 5.11 -7.42 -21.15
C ASP A 129 3.76 -8.04 -20.69
N LYS A 130 3.54 -8.09 -19.39
CA LYS A 130 2.30 -8.58 -18.78
C LYS A 130 1.33 -7.43 -18.55
N ARG A 131 0.11 -7.58 -19.05
CA ARG A 131 -1.00 -6.65 -18.77
C ARG A 131 -1.77 -7.13 -17.55
N MET A 132 -2.10 -6.19 -16.65
CA MET A 132 -2.82 -6.45 -15.42
C MET A 132 -3.86 -5.36 -15.19
N SER A 133 -5.06 -5.72 -14.75
CA SER A 133 -6.05 -4.73 -14.33
C SER A 133 -5.64 -4.11 -12.98
N GLY A 134 -6.14 -2.92 -12.66
CA GLY A 134 -5.87 -2.31 -11.35
C GLY A 134 -6.37 -3.18 -10.19
N LYS A 135 -7.49 -3.90 -10.37
CA LYS A 135 -8.02 -4.84 -9.38
C LYS A 135 -7.05 -6.01 -9.16
N ASP A 136 -6.54 -6.59 -10.22
CA ASP A 136 -5.61 -7.72 -10.13
C ASP A 136 -4.27 -7.29 -9.54
N LEU A 137 -3.78 -6.09 -9.88
CA LEU A 137 -2.55 -5.53 -9.33
C LEU A 137 -2.65 -5.29 -7.82
N ALA A 138 -3.71 -4.63 -7.37
CA ALA A 138 -3.91 -4.37 -5.94
C ALA A 138 -4.11 -5.67 -5.16
N LYS A 139 -4.86 -6.63 -5.73
CA LYS A 139 -5.08 -7.93 -5.13
C LYS A 139 -3.78 -8.75 -5.05
N LEU A 140 -2.99 -8.79 -6.12
CA LEU A 140 -1.70 -9.48 -6.13
C LEU A 140 -0.75 -8.87 -5.10
N ALA A 141 -0.64 -7.54 -5.05
CA ALA A 141 0.16 -6.86 -4.03
C ALA A 141 -0.26 -7.25 -2.61
N TYR A 142 -1.56 -7.33 -2.34
CA TYR A 142 -2.08 -7.78 -1.04
C TYR A 142 -1.75 -9.26 -0.77
N ASP A 143 -1.98 -10.15 -1.73
CA ASP A 143 -1.76 -11.58 -1.55
C ASP A 143 -0.26 -11.88 -1.33
N LEU A 144 0.65 -11.25 -2.09
CA LEU A 144 2.10 -11.40 -1.87
C LEU A 144 2.54 -10.86 -0.51
N GLU A 145 2.08 -9.66 -0.12
CA GLU A 145 2.53 -9.03 1.13
C GLU A 145 1.92 -9.68 2.39
N ARG A 146 0.63 -10.02 2.36
CA ARG A 146 -0.09 -10.49 3.55
C ARG A 146 -0.13 -12.00 3.67
N LYS A 147 -0.20 -12.74 2.56
CA LYS A 147 -0.36 -14.20 2.59
C LYS A 147 0.97 -14.91 2.37
N GLU A 148 1.75 -14.49 1.37
CA GLU A 148 3.03 -15.15 1.09
C GLU A 148 4.14 -14.70 2.06
N LEU A 149 4.29 -13.40 2.29
CA LEU A 149 5.27 -12.88 3.26
C LEU A 149 4.78 -12.93 4.72
N GLY A 150 3.47 -13.09 4.94
CA GLY A 150 2.89 -13.12 6.28
C GLY A 150 2.99 -11.80 7.06
N LEU A 151 3.24 -10.66 6.36
CA LEU A 151 3.36 -9.36 7.02
C LEU A 151 1.97 -8.91 7.48
N LYS A 152 1.80 -8.68 8.79
CA LYS A 152 0.54 -8.17 9.33
C LYS A 152 0.23 -6.79 8.76
N GLY A 153 -1.02 -6.58 8.36
CA GLY A 153 -1.46 -5.29 7.84
C GLY A 153 -2.89 -5.31 7.32
N GLY A 154 -3.41 -4.12 7.04
CA GLY A 154 -4.69 -3.95 6.36
C GLY A 154 -4.59 -4.11 4.84
N ARG A 155 -5.68 -3.73 4.19
CA ARG A 155 -5.90 -3.82 2.73
C ARG A 155 -5.87 -2.48 2.03
N GLN A 156 -6.05 -1.36 2.72
CA GLN A 156 -6.26 -0.07 2.06
C GLN A 156 -5.05 0.43 1.24
N ASP A 157 -3.83 0.08 1.65
CA ASP A 157 -2.60 0.69 1.14
C ASP A 157 -2.31 0.29 -0.30
N GLN A 158 -2.45 -1.00 -0.62
CA GLN A 158 -2.22 -1.54 -1.97
C GLN A 158 -3.21 -0.94 -2.96
N TYR A 159 -4.47 -0.81 -2.56
CA TYR A 159 -5.51 -0.24 -3.40
C TYR A 159 -5.33 1.27 -3.59
N ALA A 160 -4.94 2.00 -2.55
CA ALA A 160 -4.66 3.44 -2.68
C ALA A 160 -3.50 3.70 -3.65
N ALA A 161 -2.43 2.91 -3.55
CA ALA A 161 -1.26 3.00 -4.43
C ALA A 161 -1.58 2.69 -5.90
N VAL A 162 -2.57 1.83 -6.18
CA VAL A 162 -2.96 1.49 -7.56
C VAL A 162 -3.95 2.49 -8.15
N TYR A 163 -4.96 2.89 -7.39
CA TYR A 163 -6.08 3.67 -7.94
C TYR A 163 -5.85 5.18 -7.91
N GLY A 164 -5.10 5.70 -6.92
CA GLY A 164 -4.86 7.14 -6.80
C GLY A 164 -6.09 7.96 -6.44
N GLY A 165 -5.87 9.22 -6.08
CA GLY A 165 -6.93 10.18 -5.76
C GLY A 165 -7.64 9.91 -4.43
N PHE A 166 -8.82 10.51 -4.25
CA PHE A 166 -9.71 10.32 -3.11
C PHE A 166 -10.59 9.09 -3.33
N ASN A 167 -10.59 8.17 -2.37
CA ASN A 167 -11.35 6.93 -2.49
C ASN A 167 -12.03 6.58 -1.18
N ILE A 168 -13.28 6.14 -1.29
CA ILE A 168 -13.92 5.35 -0.25
C ILE A 168 -13.84 3.87 -0.63
N MET A 169 -13.22 3.09 0.24
CA MET A 169 -12.98 1.67 0.03
C MET A 169 -13.83 0.86 1.00
N ARG A 170 -14.51 -0.16 0.49
CA ARG A 170 -15.34 -1.08 1.27
C ARG A 170 -14.77 -2.47 1.21
N PHE A 171 -14.57 -3.07 2.37
CA PHE A 171 -13.97 -4.39 2.53
C PHE A 171 -15.05 -5.35 3.04
N LYS A 172 -15.25 -6.49 2.38
CA LYS A 172 -16.22 -7.50 2.83
C LYS A 172 -15.74 -8.89 2.44
N GLY A 173 -15.47 -9.75 3.41
CA GLY A 173 -14.80 -11.03 3.15
C GLY A 173 -13.47 -10.76 2.43
N ASP A 174 -13.23 -11.40 1.28
CA ASP A 174 -12.08 -11.14 0.40
C ASP A 174 -12.30 -10.02 -0.63
N ASP A 175 -13.53 -9.51 -0.75
CA ASP A 175 -13.87 -8.51 -1.75
C ASP A 175 -13.53 -7.09 -1.28
N VAL A 176 -13.03 -6.30 -2.23
CA VAL A 176 -12.76 -4.87 -2.05
C VAL A 176 -13.47 -4.10 -3.16
N THR A 177 -14.34 -3.18 -2.76
CA THR A 177 -15.00 -2.23 -3.66
C THR A 177 -14.39 -0.85 -3.45
N ILE A 178 -14.16 -0.12 -4.53
CA ILE A 178 -13.52 1.19 -4.52
C ILE A 178 -14.44 2.14 -5.25
N ASP A 179 -14.91 3.15 -4.53
CA ASP A 179 -15.67 4.25 -5.10
C ASP A 179 -14.76 5.49 -5.06
N SER A 180 -14.40 6.00 -6.25
CA SER A 180 -13.66 7.26 -6.35
C SER A 180 -14.58 8.40 -5.95
N VAL A 181 -14.11 9.27 -5.06
CA VAL A 181 -14.88 10.43 -4.58
C VAL A 181 -14.50 11.63 -5.44
N PRO A 182 -15.43 12.19 -6.24
CA PRO A 182 -15.15 13.37 -7.04
C PRO A 182 -15.03 14.60 -6.13
N VAL A 183 -13.82 15.10 -5.95
CA VAL A 183 -13.56 16.31 -5.14
C VAL A 183 -13.23 17.46 -6.07
N ALA A 184 -13.97 18.56 -5.97
CA ALA A 184 -13.72 19.75 -6.77
C ALA A 184 -12.36 20.38 -6.44
N GLN A 185 -11.72 21.02 -7.42
CA GLN A 185 -10.34 21.50 -7.27
C GLN A 185 -10.20 22.61 -6.21
N ASP A 186 -11.21 23.46 -6.05
CA ASP A 186 -11.28 24.48 -5.00
C ASP A 186 -11.35 23.84 -3.60
N VAL A 187 -12.12 22.75 -3.46
CA VAL A 187 -12.18 21.94 -2.24
C VAL A 187 -10.82 21.29 -1.93
N VAL A 188 -10.13 20.74 -2.94
CA VAL A 188 -8.77 20.22 -2.78
C VAL A 188 -7.80 21.32 -2.31
N ASN A 189 -7.89 22.52 -2.89
CA ASN A 189 -7.05 23.65 -2.50
C ASN A 189 -7.31 24.07 -1.05
N GLU A 190 -8.57 24.12 -0.63
CA GLU A 190 -8.94 24.46 0.75
C GLU A 190 -8.45 23.39 1.75
N LEU A 191 -8.60 22.10 1.42
CA LEU A 191 -8.03 21.01 2.21
C LEU A 191 -6.51 21.16 2.37
N GLN A 192 -5.80 21.46 1.28
CA GLN A 192 -4.36 21.66 1.30
C GLN A 192 -3.96 22.88 2.14
N ALA A 193 -4.72 23.97 2.09
CA ALA A 193 -4.47 25.17 2.88
C ALA A 193 -4.74 24.95 4.38
N ARG A 194 -5.61 24.00 4.74
CA ARG A 194 -6.00 23.69 6.12
C ARG A 194 -5.38 22.44 6.71
N THR A 195 -4.51 21.74 5.98
CA THR A 195 -3.88 20.49 6.43
C THR A 195 -2.39 20.70 6.69
N LEU A 196 -1.91 20.27 7.86
CA LEU A 196 -0.49 20.19 8.18
C LEU A 196 -0.07 18.73 8.34
N LEU A 197 0.90 18.29 7.53
CA LEU A 197 1.52 16.98 7.68
C LEU A 197 2.81 17.09 8.51
N CYS A 198 2.87 16.41 9.65
CA CYS A 198 4.01 16.45 10.55
C CYS A 198 4.63 15.06 10.74
N TYR A 199 5.89 14.88 10.31
CA TYR A 199 6.63 13.66 10.57
C TYR A 199 7.24 13.68 11.98
N THR A 200 6.76 12.78 12.84
CA THR A 200 7.14 12.77 14.26
C THR A 200 8.47 12.06 14.54
N GLY A 201 9.10 11.44 13.53
CA GLY A 201 10.32 10.63 13.69
C GLY A 201 10.12 9.30 14.41
N LYS A 202 8.94 9.05 14.98
CA LYS A 202 8.60 7.79 15.65
C LYS A 202 7.95 6.85 14.64
N SER A 203 8.69 5.81 14.26
CA SER A 203 8.08 4.63 13.65
C SER A 203 7.28 3.90 14.71
N ARG A 204 5.97 3.74 14.50
CA ARG A 204 5.19 2.75 15.24
C ARG A 204 5.24 1.46 14.45
N GLU A 205 5.59 0.36 15.11
CA GLU A 205 5.37 -0.99 14.61
C GLU A 205 3.87 -1.12 14.31
N SER A 206 3.49 -0.91 13.04
CA SER A 206 2.07 -0.94 12.63
C SER A 206 1.47 -2.32 12.90
N ALA A 207 2.31 -3.36 12.88
CA ALA A 207 1.97 -4.72 13.26
C ALA A 207 1.44 -4.81 14.70
N ASP A 208 2.05 -4.13 15.67
CA ASP A 208 1.64 -4.17 17.08
C ASP A 208 0.30 -3.48 17.31
N VAL A 209 0.09 -2.32 16.66
CA VAL A 209 -1.19 -1.60 16.72
C VAL A 209 -2.30 -2.47 16.16
N ILE A 210 -2.06 -3.07 14.99
CA ILE A 210 -3.02 -3.96 14.33
C ILE A 210 -3.32 -5.18 15.20
N ASP A 211 -2.29 -5.83 15.75
CA ASP A 211 -2.45 -6.99 16.63
C ASP A 211 -3.25 -6.63 17.89
N SER A 212 -3.00 -5.47 18.48
CA SER A 212 -3.77 -4.98 19.63
C SER A 212 -5.24 -4.75 19.28
N GLN A 213 -5.52 -4.22 18.09
CA GLN A 213 -6.87 -3.92 17.61
C GLN A 213 -7.65 -5.20 17.32
N VAL A 214 -7.01 -6.19 16.70
CA VAL A 214 -7.58 -7.53 16.44
C VAL A 214 -7.91 -8.22 17.76
N LYS A 215 -6.96 -8.29 18.70
CA LYS A 215 -7.19 -8.90 20.02
C LYS A 215 -8.29 -8.21 20.82
N ALA A 216 -8.40 -6.89 20.71
CA ALA A 216 -9.48 -6.14 21.37
C ALA A 216 -10.84 -6.42 20.73
N TYR A 217 -10.90 -6.58 19.41
CA TYR A 217 -12.13 -6.91 18.69
C TYR A 217 -12.60 -8.33 19.00
N GLU A 218 -11.70 -9.31 18.99
CA GLU A 218 -12.02 -10.71 19.36
C GLU A 218 -12.54 -10.82 20.80
N LYS A 219 -12.10 -9.92 21.69
CA LYS A 219 -12.60 -9.82 23.07
C LYS A 219 -13.90 -9.01 23.20
N GLY A 220 -14.40 -8.43 22.11
CA GLY A 220 -15.59 -7.57 22.09
C GLY A 220 -15.40 -6.20 22.74
N SER A 221 -14.15 -5.75 22.96
CA SER A 221 -13.87 -4.54 23.75
C SER A 221 -13.73 -3.26 22.93
N ASN A 222 -13.58 -3.35 21.61
CA ASN A 222 -13.43 -2.17 20.73
C ASN A 222 -14.42 -2.12 19.54
N GLU A 223 -15.38 -3.06 19.45
CA GLU A 223 -16.33 -3.14 18.32
C GLU A 223 -17.05 -1.82 18.06
N LYS A 224 -17.60 -1.19 19.12
CA LYS A 224 -18.28 0.11 19.02
C LYS A 224 -17.37 1.23 18.49
N ALA A 225 -16.07 1.18 18.82
CA ALA A 225 -15.11 2.17 18.34
C ALA A 225 -14.81 1.97 16.85
N LEU A 226 -14.73 0.72 16.38
CA LEU A 226 -14.56 0.40 14.96
C LEU A 226 -15.82 0.75 14.15
N ASP A 227 -17.01 0.49 14.69
CA ASP A 227 -18.28 0.92 14.08
C ASP A 227 -18.37 2.44 13.95
N ALA A 228 -17.94 3.18 14.99
CA ALA A 228 -17.86 4.63 14.94
C ALA A 228 -16.83 5.10 13.89
N SER A 229 -15.64 4.49 13.84
CA SER A 229 -14.60 4.79 12.83
C SER A 229 -15.10 4.57 11.40
N LYS A 230 -15.81 3.47 11.16
CA LYS A 230 -16.49 3.17 9.89
C LYS A 230 -17.52 4.23 9.52
N LYS A 231 -18.31 4.71 10.48
CA LYS A 231 -19.29 5.78 10.27
C LYS A 231 -18.59 7.11 9.93
N ILE A 232 -17.54 7.47 10.67
CA ILE A 232 -16.73 8.67 10.42
C ILE A 232 -16.17 8.66 9.00
N ALA A 233 -15.67 7.51 8.50
CA ALA A 233 -15.18 7.41 7.12
C ALA A 233 -16.24 7.74 6.06
N LEU A 234 -17.48 7.27 6.28
CA LEU A 234 -18.60 7.54 5.37
C LEU A 234 -19.04 9.00 5.41
N ASP A 235 -19.08 9.58 6.60
CA ASP A 235 -19.56 10.95 6.79
C ASP A 235 -18.50 11.96 6.34
N MET A 236 -17.23 11.73 6.66
CA MET A 236 -16.11 12.56 6.20
C MET A 236 -15.98 12.56 4.68
N ALA A 237 -16.16 11.40 4.02
CA ALA A 237 -16.16 11.33 2.56
C ALA A 237 -17.27 12.20 1.94
N LYS A 238 -18.47 12.18 2.50
CA LYS A 238 -19.59 13.03 2.05
C LYS A 238 -19.34 14.52 2.31
N ALA A 239 -18.75 14.86 3.46
CA ALA A 239 -18.42 16.24 3.81
C ALA A 239 -17.39 16.79 2.81
N VAL A 240 -16.32 16.04 2.54
CA VAL A 240 -15.31 16.39 1.53
C VAL A 240 -15.91 16.47 0.13
N GLU A 241 -16.74 15.52 -0.29
CA GLU A 241 -17.41 15.55 -1.60
C GLU A 241 -18.27 16.81 -1.79
N LYS A 242 -18.94 17.27 -0.72
CA LYS A 242 -19.77 18.49 -0.74
C LYS A 242 -18.99 19.78 -0.55
N GLY A 243 -17.69 19.71 -0.27
CA GLY A 243 -16.86 20.87 0.03
C GLY A 243 -17.01 21.41 1.46
N ASP A 244 -17.63 20.68 2.37
CA ASP A 244 -17.72 21.06 3.79
C ASP A 244 -16.46 20.61 4.54
N ILE A 245 -15.39 21.40 4.40
CA ILE A 245 -14.09 21.11 5.01
C ILE A 245 -14.10 21.31 6.52
N THR A 246 -15.02 22.14 7.04
CA THR A 246 -15.16 22.34 8.49
C THR A 246 -15.76 21.08 9.12
N GLU A 247 -16.89 20.58 8.60
CA GLU A 247 -17.48 19.32 9.07
C GLU A 247 -16.48 18.17 8.95
N ALA A 248 -15.76 18.07 7.82
CA ALA A 248 -14.74 17.05 7.63
C ALA A 248 -13.62 17.11 8.68
N GLY A 249 -13.24 18.29 9.17
CA GLY A 249 -12.22 18.47 10.19
C GLY A 249 -12.70 18.23 11.63
N GLU A 250 -14.01 18.31 11.88
CA GLU A 250 -14.63 18.04 13.19
C GLU A 250 -14.87 16.53 13.44
N LEU A 251 -14.98 15.75 12.36
CA LEU A 251 -15.17 14.29 12.36
C LEU A 251 -13.88 13.51 12.63
#